data_AF-A0A7Z0EGI9-F1
#
_entry.id   AF-A0A7Z0EGI9-F1
#
_cell.length_a   1.000
_cell.length_b   1.000
_cell.length_c   1.000
_cell.angle_alpha   90.00
_cell.angle_beta   90.00
_cell.angle_gamma   90.00
#
_symmetry.space_group_name_H-M   'P 1'
#
loop_
_entity.id
_entity.type
_entity.pdbx_description
1 polymer ?
#
loop_
_entity_poly.entity_id
_entity_poly.type
_entity_poly.pdbx_seq_one_letter_code
_entity_poly.pdbx_strand_id
1 'polypeptide(L)'
;MTHGTRTIRAAATTLALFALIAVSVSGCAAAGKDPEMDHLHALTEADELLVAAQNVLGGEWENADGGADTCVLPSGESGVQYGLTRGGGNPVGDAQSVAASVTAVATLWTSAGFEPTVIELPALDGLALTEVRYPETGYGVDGLYLSFQATTAGASVQALTRCVPGDAAEINRAWHEANDPAMP
;
A
#
# COMPACT_ATOMS: atom_id res chain seq x y z
N MET A 1 -52.14 -49.63 -13.62
CA MET A 1 -51.75 -49.44 -15.03
C MET A 1 -50.92 -48.16 -15.06
N THR A 2 -49.63 -48.10 -15.37
CA THR A 2 -48.72 -49.05 -16.02
C THR A 2 -47.30 -48.67 -15.56
N HIS A 3 -46.48 -49.67 -15.24
CA HIS A 3 -45.07 -49.53 -14.87
C HIS A 3 -44.23 -49.01 -16.04
N GLY A 4 -43.25 -48.15 -15.77
CA GLY A 4 -42.26 -47.65 -16.74
C GLY A 4 -40.83 -47.85 -16.24
N THR A 5 -40.06 -48.58 -17.02
CA THR A 5 -38.90 -49.41 -16.64
C THR A 5 -37.57 -48.65 -16.65
N ARG A 6 -36.67 -49.11 -15.78
CA ARG A 6 -35.25 -48.72 -15.61
C ARG A 6 -34.45 -48.72 -16.92
N THR A 7 -33.45 -47.84 -17.02
CA THR A 7 -32.21 -48.18 -17.75
C THR A 7 -31.01 -47.53 -17.07
N ILE A 8 -30.29 -48.31 -16.28
CA ILE A 8 -29.01 -47.96 -15.67
C ILE A 8 -27.94 -48.30 -16.73
N ARG A 9 -27.26 -47.29 -17.27
CA ARG A 9 -26.07 -47.50 -18.10
C ARG A 9 -24.84 -47.43 -17.19
N ALA A 10 -24.27 -48.60 -16.93
CA ALA A 10 -22.91 -48.73 -16.41
C ALA A 10 -21.93 -48.28 -17.52
N ALA A 11 -21.09 -47.30 -17.23
CA ALA A 11 -19.99 -46.91 -18.10
C ALA A 11 -18.68 -47.02 -17.33
N ALA A 12 -17.82 -47.86 -17.90
CA ALA A 12 -16.49 -48.30 -17.51
C ALA A 12 -15.63 -47.27 -16.76
N THR A 13 -15.16 -47.69 -15.57
CA THR A 13 -14.08 -47.10 -14.81
C THR A 13 -12.75 -47.34 -15.53
N THR A 14 -12.21 -46.34 -16.22
CA THR A 14 -10.83 -46.37 -16.72
C THR A 14 -9.92 -45.73 -15.67
N LEU A 15 -9.28 -46.56 -14.84
CA LEU A 15 -8.20 -46.15 -13.94
C LEU A 15 -6.94 -45.85 -14.78
N ALA A 16 -6.78 -44.59 -15.18
CA ALA A 16 -5.52 -44.08 -15.69
C ALA A 16 -4.59 -43.79 -14.50
N LEU A 17 -3.60 -44.66 -14.30
CA LEU A 17 -2.54 -44.52 -13.31
C LEU A 17 -1.59 -43.40 -13.76
N PHE A 18 -1.92 -42.15 -13.42
CA PHE A 18 -1.01 -41.02 -13.59
C PHE A 18 0.05 -41.08 -12.49
N ALA A 19 1.28 -41.44 -12.88
CA ALA A 19 2.46 -41.28 -12.04
C ALA A 19 2.67 -39.80 -11.73
N LEU A 20 2.33 -39.39 -10.51
CA LEU A 20 2.69 -38.09 -9.95
C LEU A 20 4.21 -38.02 -9.79
N ILE A 21 4.89 -37.50 -10.82
CA ILE A 21 6.26 -37.02 -10.68
C ILE A 21 6.15 -35.73 -9.85
N ALA A 22 6.33 -35.85 -8.54
CA ALA A 22 6.55 -34.72 -7.65
C ALA A 22 7.94 -34.16 -7.97
N VAL A 23 8.01 -33.27 -8.97
CA VAL A 23 9.17 -32.41 -9.16
C VAL A 23 9.14 -31.41 -8.00
N SER A 24 9.90 -31.71 -6.96
CA SER A 24 10.28 -30.76 -5.92
C SER A 24 11.17 -29.71 -6.59
N VAL A 25 10.57 -28.76 -7.31
CA VAL A 25 11.22 -27.49 -7.61
C VAL A 25 11.34 -26.78 -6.28
N SER A 26 12.43 -27.10 -5.56
CA SER A 26 13.05 -26.19 -4.60
C SER A 26 13.43 -24.96 -5.40
N GLY A 27 12.44 -24.11 -5.65
CA GLY A 27 12.63 -22.87 -6.37
C GLY A 27 13.59 -22.04 -5.54
N CYS A 28 14.86 -22.02 -5.96
CA CYS A 28 15.69 -20.85 -5.78
C CYS A 28 14.92 -19.72 -6.49
N ALA A 29 14.01 -19.07 -5.77
CA ALA A 29 13.47 -17.80 -6.21
C ALA A 29 14.69 -16.92 -6.40
N ALA A 30 15.03 -16.65 -7.66
CA ALA A 30 16.12 -15.73 -7.96
C ALA A 30 15.81 -14.46 -7.17
N ALA A 31 16.74 -14.07 -6.30
CA ALA A 31 16.59 -12.87 -5.51
C ALA A 31 16.23 -11.73 -6.47
N GLY A 32 15.19 -10.97 -6.14
CA GLY A 32 14.74 -9.90 -7.03
C GLY A 32 15.84 -8.88 -7.24
N LYS A 33 15.81 -8.15 -8.35
CA LYS A 33 16.73 -7.04 -8.56
C LYS A 33 16.34 -5.90 -7.61
N ASP A 34 17.29 -5.39 -6.86
CA ASP A 34 17.07 -4.23 -6.00
C ASP A 34 16.77 -2.96 -6.83
N PRO A 35 15.97 -2.03 -6.30
CA PRO A 35 15.73 -0.76 -6.97
C PRO A 35 17.04 0.01 -7.19
N GLU A 36 17.20 0.59 -8.38
CA GLU A 36 18.34 1.48 -8.70
C GLU A 36 18.11 2.93 -8.22
N MET A 37 17.06 3.14 -7.42
CA MET A 37 16.64 4.43 -6.88
C MET A 37 17.37 4.72 -5.56
N ASP A 38 17.74 5.97 -5.31
CA ASP A 38 18.24 6.41 -4.01
C ASP A 38 17.12 6.81 -3.03
N HIS A 39 17.45 6.91 -1.75
CA HIS A 39 16.49 7.19 -0.69
C HIS A 39 15.86 8.59 -0.75
N LEU A 40 16.53 9.59 -1.34
CA LEU A 40 15.97 10.94 -1.50
C LEU A 40 14.96 10.98 -2.64
N HIS A 41 15.21 10.25 -3.73
CA HIS A 41 14.26 10.07 -4.81
C HIS A 41 13.01 9.33 -4.33
N ALA A 42 13.16 8.23 -3.57
CA ALA A 42 12.02 7.50 -3.00
C ALA A 42 11.19 8.38 -2.05
N LEU A 43 11.84 9.23 -1.25
CA LEU A 43 11.18 10.19 -0.36
C LEU A 43 10.43 11.27 -1.15
N THR A 44 11.07 11.84 -2.18
CA THR A 44 10.48 12.88 -3.03
C THR A 44 9.24 12.38 -3.76
N GLU A 45 9.29 11.17 -4.34
CA GLU A 45 8.15 10.54 -5.02
C GLU A 45 6.94 10.41 -4.07
N ALA A 46 7.16 9.90 -2.85
CA ALA A 46 6.08 9.75 -1.89
C ALA A 46 5.53 11.09 -1.41
N ASP A 47 6.39 12.08 -1.15
CA ASP A 47 5.96 13.41 -0.72
C ASP A 47 5.13 14.12 -1.81
N GLU A 48 5.53 14.01 -3.08
CA GLU A 48 4.76 14.57 -4.20
C GLU A 48 3.34 13.98 -4.29
N LEU A 49 3.18 12.68 -4.03
CA LEU A 49 1.88 12.01 -4.01
C LEU A 49 1.00 12.45 -2.83
N LEU A 50 1.62 12.67 -1.66
CA LEU A 50 0.95 13.21 -0.48
C LEU A 50 0.51 14.65 -0.72
N VAL A 51 1.40 15.52 -1.19
CA VAL A 51 1.11 16.93 -1.50
C VAL A 51 0.02 17.03 -2.55
N ALA A 52 0.05 16.18 -3.59
CA ALA A 52 -1.00 16.15 -4.59
C ALA A 52 -2.37 15.78 -3.98
N ALA A 53 -2.43 14.80 -3.07
CA ALA A 53 -3.65 14.45 -2.35
C ALA A 53 -4.13 15.58 -1.41
N GLN A 54 -3.22 16.25 -0.71
CA GLN A 54 -3.54 17.41 0.13
C GLN A 54 -4.14 18.55 -0.69
N ASN A 55 -3.58 18.84 -1.86
CA ASN A 55 -4.04 19.89 -2.75
C ASN A 55 -5.46 19.64 -3.31
N VAL A 56 -5.83 18.37 -3.51
CA VAL A 56 -7.19 17.99 -3.94
C VAL A 56 -8.24 18.39 -2.90
N LEU A 57 -7.91 18.32 -1.62
CA LEU A 57 -8.85 18.58 -0.52
C LEU A 57 -8.75 20.02 0.02
N GLY A 58 -7.58 20.63 -0.14
CA GLY A 58 -7.23 21.89 0.50
C GLY A 58 -7.22 21.78 2.02
N GLY A 59 -7.35 22.92 2.69
CA GLY A 59 -7.33 23.01 4.15
C GLY A 59 -5.92 23.05 4.74
N GLU A 60 -5.86 23.07 6.06
CA GLU A 60 -4.61 23.04 6.83
C GLU A 60 -4.20 21.59 7.11
N TRP A 61 -2.91 21.33 7.07
CA TRP A 61 -2.34 20.00 7.26
C TRP A 61 -1.16 20.07 8.21
N GLU A 62 -1.06 19.05 9.05
CA GLU A 62 0.07 18.84 9.95
C GLU A 62 0.90 17.66 9.45
N ASN A 63 2.21 17.87 9.37
CA ASN A 63 3.15 16.84 8.96
C ASN A 63 3.65 16.10 10.19
N ALA A 64 3.63 14.77 10.13
CA ALA A 64 4.11 13.88 11.18
C ALA A 64 5.00 12.80 10.57
N ASP A 65 6.07 13.23 9.89
CA ASP A 65 7.00 12.31 9.22
C ASP A 65 7.93 11.63 10.21
N GLY A 66 8.18 10.35 9.96
CA GLY A 66 9.16 9.55 10.68
C GLY A 66 10.58 9.78 10.19
N GLY A 67 11.54 9.27 10.96
CA GLY A 67 12.90 9.09 10.48
C GLY A 67 13.02 7.96 9.45
N ALA A 68 14.24 7.70 9.02
CA ALA A 68 14.56 6.53 8.22
C ALA A 68 14.34 5.24 9.03
N ASP A 69 13.68 4.25 8.43
CA ASP A 69 13.47 2.92 8.98
C ASP A 69 14.19 1.87 8.13
N THR A 70 14.66 0.80 8.76
CA THR A 70 15.25 -0.35 8.07
C THR A 70 14.17 -1.20 7.39
N CYS A 71 14.42 -1.61 6.15
CA CYS A 71 13.58 -2.53 5.39
C CYS A 71 14.42 -3.63 4.72
N VAL A 72 13.78 -4.62 4.10
CA VAL A 72 14.46 -5.73 3.42
C VAL A 72 14.26 -5.58 1.91
N LEU A 73 15.37 -5.51 1.18
CA LEU A 73 15.38 -5.42 -0.28
C LEU A 73 15.02 -6.76 -0.94
N PRO A 74 14.63 -6.77 -2.22
CA PRO A 74 14.41 -8.02 -2.97
C PRO A 74 15.60 -8.98 -2.99
N SER A 75 16.83 -8.48 -2.87
CA SER A 75 18.06 -9.26 -2.71
C SER A 75 18.18 -9.96 -1.35
N GLY A 76 17.43 -9.51 -0.35
CA GLY A 76 17.56 -9.88 1.06
C GLY A 76 18.54 -8.98 1.83
N GLU A 77 19.18 -8.01 1.18
CA GLU A 77 20.01 -7.01 1.85
C GLU A 77 19.15 -5.99 2.63
N SER A 78 19.79 -5.29 3.56
CA SER A 78 19.15 -4.20 4.30
C SER A 78 19.00 -2.98 3.41
N GLY A 79 17.81 -2.38 3.42
CA GLY A 79 17.52 -1.09 2.79
C GLY A 79 17.00 -0.07 3.79
N VAL A 80 16.55 1.04 3.25
CA VAL A 80 15.92 2.14 3.96
C VAL A 80 14.57 2.51 3.34
N GLN A 81 13.62 2.89 4.19
CA GLN A 81 12.33 3.48 3.82
C GLN A 81 11.96 4.60 4.81
N TYR A 82 10.90 5.34 4.50
CA TYR A 82 10.36 6.40 5.36
C TYR A 82 8.86 6.25 5.50
N GLY A 83 8.34 6.48 6.70
CA GLY A 83 6.91 6.73 6.93
C GLY A 83 6.59 8.21 6.84
N LEU A 84 5.70 8.57 5.94
CA LEU A 84 5.20 9.93 5.80
C LEU A 84 3.73 9.99 6.22
N THR A 85 3.37 11.00 7.00
CA THR A 85 1.99 11.19 7.45
C THR A 85 1.61 12.66 7.38
N ARG A 86 0.42 12.93 6.85
CA ARG A 86 -0.24 14.24 6.88
C ARG A 86 -1.62 14.06 7.52
N GLY A 87 -1.87 14.75 8.63
CA GLY A 87 -3.18 14.79 9.27
C GLY A 87 -3.85 16.14 9.05
N GLY A 88 -5.16 16.17 8.86
CA GLY A 88 -5.93 17.40 8.72
C GLY A 88 -6.79 17.43 7.46
N GLY A 89 -6.63 18.48 6.67
CA GLY A 89 -7.53 18.81 5.57
C GLY A 89 -8.81 19.50 6.05
N ASN A 90 -9.60 20.01 5.11
CA ASN A 90 -10.91 20.57 5.45
C ASN A 90 -11.77 19.52 6.18
N PRO A 91 -12.47 19.88 7.27
CA PRO A 91 -13.41 18.96 7.91
C PRO A 91 -14.40 18.49 6.85
N VAL A 92 -14.45 17.18 6.64
CA VAL A 92 -15.14 16.58 5.50
C VAL A 92 -16.63 16.48 5.84
N GLY A 93 -17.33 17.61 5.79
CA GLY A 93 -18.69 17.82 6.31
C GLY A 93 -19.61 16.60 6.39
N ASP A 94 -20.33 16.30 5.30
CA ASP A 94 -21.27 15.18 5.26
C ASP A 94 -20.67 13.92 4.58
N ALA A 95 -21.37 12.79 4.68
CA ALA A 95 -20.93 11.53 4.07
C ALA A 95 -20.73 11.64 2.54
N GLN A 96 -21.47 12.51 1.86
CA GLN A 96 -21.32 12.73 0.43
C GLN A 96 -19.97 13.41 0.13
N SER A 97 -19.56 14.36 0.96
CA SER A 97 -18.27 15.05 0.88
C SER A 97 -17.10 14.09 1.16
N VAL A 98 -17.26 13.17 2.12
CA VAL A 98 -16.30 12.08 2.37
C VAL A 98 -16.11 11.22 1.13
N ALA A 99 -17.22 10.71 0.55
CA ALA A 99 -17.17 9.86 -0.64
C ALA A 99 -16.56 10.58 -1.85
N ALA A 100 -16.87 11.86 -2.05
CA ALA A 100 -16.29 12.69 -3.11
C ALA A 100 -14.77 12.86 -2.95
N SER A 101 -14.31 13.11 -1.71
CA SER A 101 -12.88 13.27 -1.38
C SER A 101 -12.09 11.99 -1.70
N VAL A 102 -12.60 10.84 -1.25
CA VAL A 102 -12.04 9.52 -1.54
C VAL A 102 -11.98 9.27 -3.05
N THR A 103 -13.06 9.55 -3.77
CA THR A 103 -13.10 9.37 -5.23
C THR A 103 -12.08 10.24 -5.94
N ALA A 104 -11.87 11.47 -5.49
CA ALA A 104 -10.91 12.40 -6.07
C ALA A 104 -9.46 11.94 -5.86
N VAL A 105 -9.11 11.48 -4.65
CA VAL A 105 -7.77 10.94 -4.37
C VAL A 105 -7.51 9.63 -5.12
N ALA A 106 -8.50 8.73 -5.18
CA ALA A 106 -8.39 7.51 -5.99
C ALA A 106 -8.14 7.83 -7.47
N THR A 107 -8.88 8.79 -8.02
CA THR A 107 -8.69 9.24 -9.42
C THR A 107 -7.31 9.83 -9.64
N LEU A 108 -6.82 10.65 -8.70
CA LEU A 108 -5.48 11.22 -8.74
C LEU A 108 -4.41 10.12 -8.81
N TRP A 109 -4.44 9.15 -7.90
CA TRP A 109 -3.45 8.06 -7.88
C TRP A 109 -3.57 7.14 -9.10
N THR A 110 -4.78 6.88 -9.60
CA THR A 110 -4.96 6.18 -10.88
C THR A 110 -4.33 6.95 -12.04
N SER A 111 -4.47 8.28 -12.08
CA SER A 111 -3.84 9.09 -13.12
C SER A 111 -2.31 9.09 -13.06
N ALA A 112 -1.75 8.83 -11.88
CA ALA A 112 -0.31 8.64 -11.66
C ALA A 112 0.18 7.20 -11.97
N GLY A 113 -0.71 6.31 -12.41
CA GLY A 113 -0.39 4.94 -12.81
C GLY A 113 -0.56 3.87 -11.73
N PHE A 114 -1.16 4.21 -10.59
CA PHE A 114 -1.45 3.26 -9.52
C PHE A 114 -2.83 2.61 -9.68
N GLU A 115 -3.04 1.48 -9.01
CA GLU A 115 -4.32 0.77 -8.98
C GLU A 115 -4.86 0.74 -7.53
N PRO A 116 -5.35 1.88 -7.01
CA PRO A 116 -5.83 1.95 -5.64
C PRO A 116 -7.20 1.27 -5.48
N THR A 117 -7.41 0.69 -4.30
CA THR A 117 -8.70 0.12 -3.90
C THR A 117 -9.40 1.04 -2.91
N VAL A 118 -10.69 1.26 -3.13
CA VAL A 118 -11.56 1.94 -2.16
C VAL A 118 -12.12 0.89 -1.19
N ILE A 119 -11.90 1.11 0.10
CA ILE A 119 -12.32 0.22 1.18
C ILE A 119 -13.31 0.99 2.06
N GLU A 120 -14.53 0.47 2.14
CA GLU A 120 -15.53 0.95 3.10
C GLU A 120 -15.30 0.23 4.43
N LEU A 121 -14.94 0.98 5.46
CA LEU A 121 -14.72 0.44 6.80
C LEU A 121 -15.99 0.60 7.64
N PRO A 122 -16.29 -0.34 8.56
CA PRO A 122 -17.41 -0.18 9.49
C PRO A 122 -17.32 1.14 10.24
N ALA A 123 -18.46 1.82 10.42
CA ALA A 123 -18.48 3.06 11.18
C ALA A 123 -18.02 2.82 12.61
N LEU A 124 -17.05 3.62 13.07
CA LEU A 124 -16.54 3.61 14.44
C LEU A 124 -17.09 4.85 15.15
N ASP A 125 -17.84 4.65 16.24
CA ASP A 125 -18.48 5.73 17.00
C ASP A 125 -19.33 6.70 16.13
N GLY A 126 -19.95 6.17 15.08
CA GLY A 126 -20.77 6.94 14.14
C GLY A 126 -19.99 7.70 13.06
N LEU A 127 -18.66 7.59 13.04
CA LEU A 127 -17.82 8.12 11.97
C LEU A 127 -17.74 7.09 10.84
N ALA A 128 -18.38 7.41 9.71
CA ALA A 128 -18.16 6.65 8.48
C ALA A 128 -16.73 6.90 8.01
N LEU A 129 -15.97 5.81 7.89
CA LEU A 129 -14.58 5.83 7.45
C LEU A 129 -14.52 5.16 6.07
N THR A 130 -14.03 5.92 5.10
CA THR A 130 -13.73 5.39 3.78
C THR A 130 -12.25 5.60 3.50
N GLU A 131 -11.60 4.54 3.06
CA GLU A 131 -10.17 4.52 2.76
C GLU A 131 -9.95 4.31 1.26
N VAL A 132 -8.98 5.03 0.69
CA VAL A 132 -8.34 4.67 -0.56
C VAL A 132 -6.96 4.14 -0.21
N ARG A 133 -6.60 2.95 -0.72
CA ARG A 133 -5.30 2.33 -0.42
C ARG A 133 -4.62 1.80 -1.67
N TYR A 134 -3.32 1.97 -1.76
CA TYR A 134 -2.47 1.29 -2.74
C TYR A 134 -1.27 0.62 -2.06
N PRO A 135 -1.00 -0.66 -2.34
CA PRO A 135 -1.94 -1.63 -2.92
C PRO A 135 -3.07 -1.94 -1.92
N GLU A 136 -4.07 -2.73 -2.33
CA GLU A 136 -5.15 -3.16 -1.42
C GLU A 136 -4.62 -3.83 -0.14
N THR A 137 -3.57 -4.65 -0.25
CA THR A 137 -2.97 -5.37 0.88
C THR A 137 -1.44 -5.38 0.79
N GLY A 138 -0.78 -5.29 1.95
CA GLY A 138 0.68 -5.35 2.06
C GLY A 138 1.37 -4.15 1.42
N TYR A 139 2.44 -4.42 0.67
CA TYR A 139 3.23 -3.45 -0.08
C TYR A 139 3.06 -3.67 -1.57
N GLY A 140 3.11 -2.60 -2.36
CA GLY A 140 3.00 -2.71 -3.81
C GLY A 140 4.12 -3.60 -4.36
N VAL A 141 3.93 -4.16 -5.56
CA VAL A 141 5.02 -4.88 -6.28
C VAL A 141 6.26 -4.01 -6.47
N ASP A 142 6.07 -2.71 -6.33
CA ASP A 142 6.98 -1.63 -6.54
C ASP A 142 7.55 -1.11 -5.18
N GLY A 143 7.07 -1.66 -4.06
CA GLY A 143 7.50 -1.36 -2.69
C GLY A 143 6.84 -0.13 -2.08
N LEU A 144 5.98 0.59 -2.80
CA LEU A 144 5.28 1.77 -2.30
C LEU A 144 4.00 1.37 -1.55
N TYR A 145 3.66 2.13 -0.52
CA TYR A 145 2.36 2.09 0.13
C TYR A 145 1.77 3.49 0.20
N LEU A 146 0.49 3.64 -0.13
CA LEU A 146 -0.29 4.87 0.00
C LEU A 146 -1.61 4.55 0.71
N SER A 147 -2.02 5.38 1.66
CA SER A 147 -3.34 5.31 2.29
C SER A 147 -3.91 6.70 2.49
N PHE A 148 -5.13 6.90 2.03
CA PHE A 148 -5.90 8.11 2.26
C PHE A 148 -7.17 7.72 2.98
N GLN A 149 -7.44 8.36 4.11
CA GLN A 149 -8.60 8.10 4.94
C GLN A 149 -9.36 9.39 5.13
N ALA A 150 -10.68 9.35 4.95
CA ALA A 150 -11.56 10.48 5.23
C ALA A 150 -12.72 10.04 6.12
N THR A 151 -13.08 10.94 7.02
CA THR A 151 -14.25 10.84 7.91
C THR A 151 -14.95 12.18 7.97
N THR A 152 -16.13 12.24 8.59
CA THR A 152 -16.81 13.53 8.83
C THR A 152 -16.05 14.47 9.77
N ALA A 153 -15.05 13.97 10.51
CA ALA A 153 -14.23 14.75 11.44
C ALA A 153 -12.93 15.28 10.82
N GLY A 154 -12.48 14.75 9.68
CA GLY A 154 -11.21 15.11 9.06
C GLY A 154 -10.65 14.01 8.17
N ALA A 155 -9.45 14.25 7.64
CA ALA A 155 -8.75 13.34 6.76
C ALA A 155 -7.30 13.09 7.19
N SER A 156 -6.71 12.03 6.66
CA SER A 156 -5.28 11.77 6.72
C SER A 156 -4.80 11.16 5.42
N VAL A 157 -3.57 11.46 5.04
CA VAL A 157 -2.86 10.77 3.96
C VAL A 157 -1.51 10.29 4.48
N GLN A 158 -1.17 9.06 4.15
CA GLN A 158 0.02 8.35 4.62
C GLN A 158 0.71 7.69 3.44
N ALA A 159 2.04 7.60 3.52
CA ALA A 159 2.85 6.78 2.64
C ALA A 159 3.93 6.03 3.40
N LEU A 160 4.31 4.86 2.89
CA LEU A 160 5.62 4.28 3.13
C LEU A 160 6.37 4.32 1.80
N THR A 161 7.56 4.93 1.79
CA THR A 161 8.37 4.98 0.57
C THR A 161 8.78 3.58 0.14
N ARG A 162 9.20 3.45 -1.12
CA ARG A 162 9.87 2.25 -1.60
C ARG A 162 11.07 1.92 -0.70
N CYS A 163 11.29 0.63 -0.44
CA CYS A 163 12.52 0.16 0.18
C CYS A 163 13.66 0.25 -0.84
N VAL A 164 14.69 1.04 -0.53
CA VAL A 164 15.83 1.28 -1.43
C VAL A 164 17.17 1.10 -0.72
N PRO A 165 18.30 0.91 -1.44
CA PRO A 165 19.60 0.76 -0.80
C PRO A 165 19.95 1.97 0.09
N GLY A 166 20.42 1.70 1.32
CA GLY A 166 20.85 2.72 2.26
C GLY A 166 20.95 2.20 3.70
N ASP A 167 21.57 3.01 4.57
CA ASP A 167 21.70 2.74 6.00
C ASP A 167 20.85 3.74 6.80
N ALA A 168 19.75 3.26 7.38
CA ALA A 168 18.82 4.07 8.14
C ALA A 168 19.48 4.73 9.38
N ALA A 169 20.44 4.07 10.03
CA ALA A 169 21.12 4.60 11.20
C ALA A 169 22.10 5.72 10.82
N GLU A 170 22.78 5.58 9.68
CA GLU A 170 23.61 6.66 9.12
C GLU A 170 22.77 7.88 8.75
N ILE A 171 21.64 7.67 8.05
CA ILE A 171 20.74 8.76 7.64
C ILE A 171 20.16 9.49 8.85
N ASN A 172 19.64 8.77 9.84
CA ASN A 172 19.07 9.38 11.04
C ASN A 172 20.14 10.15 11.84
N ARG A 173 21.36 9.59 11.95
CA ARG A 173 22.48 10.28 12.61
C ARG A 173 22.81 11.60 11.89
N ALA A 174 22.94 11.58 10.57
CA ALA A 174 23.19 12.79 9.78
C ALA A 174 22.08 13.83 9.92
N TRP A 175 20.81 13.39 9.95
CA TRP A 175 19.67 14.28 10.19
C TRP A 175 19.74 14.95 11.58
N HIS A 176 20.03 14.18 12.63
CA HIS A 176 20.22 14.72 13.97
C HIS A 176 21.40 15.70 14.03
N GLU A 177 22.52 15.37 13.40
CA GLU A 177 23.68 16.26 13.31
C GLU A 177 23.38 17.60 12.62
N ALA A 178 22.52 17.58 11.59
CA ALA A 178 22.13 18.79 10.87
C ALA A 178 21.06 19.64 11.59
N ASN A 179 20.25 19.04 12.46
CA ASN A 179 19.05 19.67 13.04
C ASN A 179 19.08 19.81 14.57
N ASP A 180 20.09 19.30 15.27
CA ASP A 180 20.26 19.52 16.70
C ASP A 180 20.92 20.89 16.96
N PRO A 181 20.20 21.87 17.54
CA PRO A 181 20.76 23.18 17.86
C PRO A 181 21.83 23.15 18.96
N ALA A 182 22.03 22.01 19.63
CA ALA A 182 22.96 21.85 20.75
C ALA A 182 24.34 21.26 20.37
N MET A 183 24.59 20.92 19.09
CA MET A 183 25.93 20.47 18.65
C MET A 183 26.73 21.63 18.04
N PRO A 184 27.83 22.08 18.69
CA PRO A 184 28.69 23.18 18.22
C PRO A 184 29.65 22.80 17.08
#